data_AF-A0A8D5JLY2-F1
#
_entry.id   AF-A0A8D5JLY2-F1
#
_cell.length_a   1.000
_cell.length_b   1.000
_cell.length_c   1.000
_cell.angle_alpha   90.00
_cell.angle_beta   90.00
_cell.angle_gamma   90.00
#
_symmetry.space_group_name_H-M   'P 1'
#
loop_
_entity.id
_entity.type
_entity.pdbx_description
1 polymer ?
#
loop_
_entity_poly.entity_id
_entity_poly.type
_entity_poly.pdbx_seq_one_letter_code
_entity_poly.pdbx_strand_id
1 'polypeptide(L)'
;MSSTGWILTLISAGIAVAANLFLRIGVDKAGGFGGQMNDILVSFINLLRQPTFDCGIVLYGFATLVWIRIISIEPLSVAYPILVSITFLLVTLGSAFLLKETVTVSKIIGLLLIISGIVVLSHN
;
A
#
# COMPACT_ATOMS: atom_id res chain seq x y z
N MET A 1 13.28 3.58 16.59
CA MET A 1 11.81 3.70 16.72
C MET A 1 11.37 3.47 18.15
N SER A 2 10.64 4.43 18.71
CA SER A 2 9.86 4.31 19.94
C SER A 2 8.80 3.21 19.84
N SER A 3 8.41 2.63 20.97
CA SER A 3 7.31 1.64 21.05
C SER A 3 6.01 2.16 20.42
N THR A 4 5.74 3.45 20.61
CA THR A 4 4.57 4.11 20.01
C THR A 4 4.69 4.19 18.49
N GLY A 5 5.88 4.50 17.96
CA GLY A 5 6.14 4.54 16.52
C GLY A 5 5.86 3.20 15.84
N TRP A 6 6.28 2.10 16.45
CA TRP A 6 6.02 0.75 15.93
C TRP A 6 4.53 0.42 15.83
N ILE A 7 3.76 0.73 16.87
CA ILE A 7 2.32 0.49 16.90
C ILE A 7 1.61 1.31 15.81
N LEU A 8 1.92 2.61 15.69
CA LEU A 8 1.34 3.44 14.64
C LEU A 8 1.73 2.95 13.24
N THR A 9 2.97 2.52 13.03
CA THR A 9 3.42 2.00 11.73
C THR A 9 2.67 0.73 11.33
N LEU A 10 2.45 -0.20 12.25
CA LEU A 10 1.67 -1.41 11.98
C LEU A 10 0.20 -1.09 11.65
N ILE A 11 -0.41 -0.17 12.40
CA ILE A 11 -1.77 0.30 12.12
C ILE A 11 -1.84 0.98 10.75
N SER A 12 -0.92 1.92 10.48
CA SER A 12 -0.85 2.65 9.21
C SER A 12 -0.65 1.70 8.03
N ALA A 13 0.23 0.71 8.18
CA ALA A 13 0.49 -0.29 7.16
C ALA A 13 -0.77 -1.14 6.90
N GLY A 14 -1.47 -1.57 7.95
CA GLY A 14 -2.73 -2.32 7.80
C GLY A 14 -3.80 -1.53 7.05
N ILE A 15 -3.99 -0.25 7.40
CA ILE A 15 -4.93 0.64 6.70
C ILE A 15 -4.49 0.85 5.24
N ALA A 16 -3.19 1.09 5.01
CA ALA A 16 -2.65 1.28 3.67
C ALA A 16 -2.80 0.02 2.80
N VAL A 17 -2.64 -1.17 3.38
CA VAL A 17 -2.84 -2.45 2.68
C VAL A 17 -4.30 -2.60 2.27
N ALA A 18 -5.23 -2.39 3.22
CA ALA A 18 -6.65 -2.42 2.91
C ALA A 18 -7.01 -1.42 1.81
N ALA A 19 -6.52 -0.19 1.91
CA ALA A 19 -6.70 0.85 0.90
C ALA A 19 -6.22 0.39 -0.48
N ASN A 20 -4.99 -0.10 -0.60
CA ASN A 20 -4.43 -0.57 -1.87
C ASN A 20 -5.21 -1.74 -2.48
N LEU A 21 -5.69 -2.68 -1.66
CA LEU A 21 -6.50 -3.79 -2.13
C LEU A 21 -7.87 -3.32 -2.63
N PHE A 22 -8.54 -2.42 -1.89
CA PHE A 22 -9.81 -1.83 -2.32
C PHE A 22 -9.68 -1.02 -3.60
N LEU A 23 -8.61 -0.22 -3.73
CA LEU A 23 -8.30 0.52 -4.95
C LEU A 23 -8.12 -0.44 -6.12
N ARG A 24 -7.34 -1.52 -5.95
CA ARG A 24 -7.13 -2.51 -7.01
C ARG A 24 -8.45 -3.17 -7.44
N ILE A 25 -9.27 -3.60 -6.48
CA ILE A 25 -10.59 -4.18 -6.77
C ILE A 25 -11.49 -3.16 -7.48
N GLY A 26 -11.44 -1.89 -7.09
CA GLY A 26 -12.20 -0.81 -7.72
C GLY A 26 -11.80 -0.57 -9.18
N VAL A 27 -10.49 -0.58 -9.47
CA VAL A 27 -9.96 -0.47 -10.83
C VAL A 27 -10.39 -1.67 -11.68
N ASP A 28 -10.29 -2.88 -11.15
CA ASP A 28 -10.69 -4.11 -11.85
C ASP A 28 -12.21 -4.10 -12.15
N LYS A 29 -13.04 -3.66 -11.19
CA LYS A 29 -14.50 -3.50 -11.38
C LYS A 29 -14.88 -2.40 -12.37
N ALA A 30 -14.07 -1.36 -12.50
CA ALA A 30 -14.29 -0.28 -13.45
C ALA A 30 -13.94 -0.67 -14.90
N GLY A 31 -13.42 -1.89 -15.15
CA GLY A 31 -13.01 -2.35 -16.47
C GLY A 31 -11.57 -1.97 -16.83
N GLY A 32 -10.77 -1.54 -15.86
CA GLY A 32 -9.38 -1.14 -16.04
C GLY A 32 -9.20 0.34 -16.46
N PHE A 33 -7.95 0.78 -16.47
CA PHE A 33 -7.55 2.15 -16.83
C PHE A 33 -6.58 2.07 -18.01
N GLY A 34 -7.05 2.26 -19.25
CA GLY A 34 -6.15 2.20 -20.42
C GLY A 34 -6.74 1.97 -21.82
N GLY A 35 -8.05 2.09 -22.03
CA GLY A 35 -8.68 1.72 -23.31
C GLY A 35 -8.31 2.59 -24.53
N GLN A 36 -8.16 3.91 -24.36
CA GLN A 36 -7.79 4.89 -25.41
C GLN A 36 -7.63 6.30 -24.79
N MET A 37 -6.74 7.15 -25.31
CA MET A 37 -6.46 8.50 -24.76
C MET A 37 -7.71 9.39 -24.67
N ASN A 38 -8.70 9.19 -25.55
CA ASN A 38 -9.98 9.92 -25.52
C ASN A 38 -10.95 9.44 -24.42
N ASP A 39 -10.73 8.26 -23.84
CA ASP A 39 -11.61 7.67 -22.81
C ASP A 39 -11.04 7.76 -21.39
N ILE A 40 -9.92 8.48 -21.19
CA ILE A 40 -9.31 8.64 -19.86
C ILE A 40 -10.29 9.32 -18.90
N LEU A 41 -10.97 10.39 -19.35
CA LEU A 41 -11.96 11.09 -18.53
C LEU A 41 -13.15 10.19 -18.18
N VAL A 42 -13.63 9.39 -19.14
CA VAL A 42 -14.75 8.46 -18.93
C VAL A 42 -14.35 7.33 -17.98
N SER A 43 -13.14 6.77 -18.15
CA SER A 43 -12.58 5.75 -17.26
C SER A 43 -12.40 6.29 -15.84
N PHE A 44 -11.96 7.54 -15.70
CA PHE A 44 -11.80 8.19 -14.39
C PHE A 44 -13.14 8.43 -13.69
N ILE A 45 -14.17 8.90 -14.43
CA ILE A 45 -15.53 9.05 -13.90
C ILE A 45 -16.12 7.68 -13.53
N ASN A 46 -15.86 6.64 -14.32
CA ASN A 46 -16.30 5.28 -14.01
C ASN A 46 -15.63 4.72 -12.75
N LEU A 47 -14.34 5.03 -12.52
CA LEU A 47 -13.65 4.70 -11.27
C LEU A 47 -14.29 5.40 -10.07
N LEU A 48 -14.56 6.71 -10.17
CA LEU A 48 -15.21 7.50 -9.12
C LEU A 48 -16.67 7.11 -8.87
N ARG A 49 -17.27 6.31 -9.75
CA ARG A 49 -18.59 5.68 -9.51
C ARG A 49 -18.50 4.35 -8.79
N GLN A 50 -17.31 3.78 -8.62
CA GLN A 50 -17.14 2.51 -7.93
C GLN A 50 -16.98 2.76 -6.42
N PRO A 51 -17.94 2.32 -5.59
CA PRO A 51 -17.88 2.57 -4.14
C PRO A 51 -16.67 1.91 -3.46
N THR A 52 -16.13 0.84 -4.03
CA THR A 52 -14.90 0.21 -3.54
C THR A 52 -13.66 1.06 -3.78
N PHE A 53 -13.62 1.81 -4.89
CA PHE A 53 -12.51 2.72 -5.18
C PHE A 53 -12.53 3.91 -4.21
N ASP A 54 -13.70 4.52 -4.01
CA ASP A 54 -13.86 5.64 -3.09
C ASP A 54 -13.51 5.25 -1.64
N CYS A 55 -13.95 4.06 -1.20
CA CYS A 55 -13.56 3.51 0.11
C CYS A 55 -12.03 3.35 0.23
N GLY A 56 -11.38 2.85 -0.84
CA GLY A 56 -9.93 2.76 -0.91
C GLY A 56 -9.24 4.11 -0.78
N ILE A 57 -9.74 5.15 -1.47
CA ILE A 57 -9.22 6.52 -1.36
C ILE A 57 -9.37 7.06 0.06
N VAL A 58 -10.53 6.90 0.67
CA VAL A 58 -10.79 7.39 2.04
C VAL A 58 -9.85 6.71 3.04
N LEU A 59 -9.69 5.38 2.94
CA LEU A 59 -8.73 4.63 3.76
C LEU A 59 -7.29 5.08 3.53
N TYR A 60 -6.91 5.37 2.29
CA TYR A 60 -5.59 5.90 1.97
C TYR A 60 -5.36 7.28 2.60
N GLY A 61 -6.39 8.13 2.61
CA GLY A 61 -6.39 9.40 3.34
C GLY A 61 -6.15 9.19 4.85
N PHE A 62 -6.86 8.25 5.48
CA PHE A 62 -6.64 7.91 6.88
C PHE A 62 -5.23 7.37 7.15
N ALA A 63 -4.70 6.49 6.30
CA ALA A 63 -3.33 6.01 6.41
C ALA A 63 -2.32 7.17 6.36
N THR A 64 -2.58 8.17 5.50
CA THR A 64 -1.75 9.38 5.40
C THR A 64 -1.77 10.21 6.68
N LEU A 65 -2.92 10.34 7.35
CA LEU A 65 -3.00 11.03 8.63
C LEU A 65 -2.16 10.34 9.72
N VAL A 66 -2.20 9.01 9.77
CA VAL A 66 -1.37 8.23 10.70
C VAL A 66 0.11 8.37 10.34
N TRP A 67 0.44 8.37 9.05
CA TRP A 67 1.80 8.59 8.56
C TRP A 67 2.37 9.95 8.98
N ILE A 68 1.60 11.02 8.85
CA ILE A 68 2.00 12.36 9.31
C ILE A 68 2.34 12.35 10.81
N ARG A 69 1.60 11.58 11.62
CA ARG A 69 1.92 11.43 13.04
C ARG A 69 3.24 10.69 13.24
N ILE A 70 3.51 9.63 12.49
CA ILE A 70 4.74 8.83 12.59
C ILE A 70 5.97 9.70 12.29
N ILE A 71 5.96 10.45 11.18
CA ILE A 71 7.09 11.32 10.81
C ILE A 71 7.31 12.50 11.78
N SER A 72 6.31 12.82 12.61
CA SER A 72 6.43 13.84 13.65
C SER A 72 7.12 13.31 14.92
N ILE A 73 7.17 12.00 15.14
CA ILE A 73 7.76 11.39 16.35
C ILE A 73 8.99 10.52 16.04
N GLU A 74 9.19 10.14 14.79
CA GLU A 74 10.31 9.31 14.33
C GLU A 74 11.08 9.98 13.20
N PRO A 75 12.41 9.75 13.10
CA PRO A 75 13.19 10.16 11.95
C PRO A 75 12.65 9.53 10.66
N LEU A 76 12.38 10.37 9.66
CA LEU A 76 11.88 9.93 8.34
C LEU A 76 12.76 8.84 7.71
N SER A 77 14.07 8.96 7.87
CA SER A 77 15.07 8.01 7.35
C SER A 77 14.91 6.59 7.90
N VAL A 78 14.31 6.44 9.08
CA VAL A 78 14.08 5.15 9.74
C VAL A 78 12.64 4.69 9.53
N ALA A 79 11.67 5.58 9.75
CA ALA A 79 10.25 5.22 9.69
C ALA A 79 9.78 4.85 8.28
N TYR A 80 10.30 5.54 7.25
CA TYR A 80 9.84 5.34 5.87
C TYR A 80 10.24 3.95 5.32
N PRO A 81 11.52 3.53 5.37
CA PRO A 81 11.90 2.19 4.95
C PRO A 81 11.13 1.09 5.67
N ILE A 82 10.88 1.25 6.98
CA ILE A 82 10.14 0.26 7.78
C ILE A 82 8.68 0.17 7.33
N LEU A 83 8.00 1.32 7.22
CA LEU A 83 6.59 1.35 6.81
C LEU A 83 6.39 0.79 5.40
N VAL A 84 7.20 1.23 4.44
CA VAL A 84 7.09 0.80 3.04
C VAL A 84 7.24 -0.70 2.94
N SER A 85 8.15 -1.28 3.70
CA SER A 85 8.48 -2.70 3.61
C SER A 85 7.42 -3.60 4.24
N ILE A 86 6.89 -3.21 5.41
CA ILE A 86 5.76 -3.91 6.02
C ILE A 86 4.54 -3.80 5.09
N THR A 87 4.25 -2.61 4.59
CA THR A 87 3.13 -2.37 3.67
C THR A 87 3.28 -3.20 2.40
N PHE A 88 4.47 -3.22 1.80
CA PHE A 88 4.74 -3.99 0.58
C PHE A 88 4.57 -5.49 0.79
N LEU A 89 5.10 -6.02 1.90
CA LEU A 89 4.95 -7.43 2.27
C LEU A 89 3.47 -7.79 2.44
N LEU A 90 2.74 -6.99 3.22
CA LEU A 90 1.32 -7.22 3.49
C LEU A 90 0.45 -7.03 2.25
N VAL A 91 0.74 -6.06 1.38
CA VAL A 91 0.04 -5.88 0.10
C VAL A 91 0.29 -7.08 -0.81
N THR A 92 1.53 -7.58 -0.88
CA THR A 92 1.86 -8.75 -1.72
C THR A 92 1.14 -10.00 -1.23
N LEU A 93 1.11 -10.24 0.08
CA LEU A 93 0.35 -11.35 0.67
C LEU A 93 -1.16 -11.16 0.49
N GLY A 94 -1.65 -9.95 0.70
CA GLY A 94 -3.06 -9.60 0.52
C GLY A 94 -3.53 -9.75 -0.92
N SER A 95 -2.70 -9.38 -1.90
CA SER A 95 -3.04 -9.53 -3.32
C SER A 95 -2.98 -10.99 -3.76
N ALA A 96 -2.03 -11.76 -3.25
CA ALA A 96 -1.98 -13.20 -3.45
C ALA A 96 -3.25 -13.91 -2.92
N PHE A 97 -3.72 -13.50 -1.73
CA PHE A 97 -4.86 -14.15 -1.07
C PHE A 97 -6.22 -13.69 -1.61
N LEU A 98 -6.46 -12.37 -1.72
CA LEU A 98 -7.75 -11.82 -2.14
C LEU A 98 -7.91 -11.76 -3.66
N LEU A 99 -6.88 -11.31 -4.38
CA LEU A 99 -6.94 -11.12 -5.83
C LEU A 99 -6.50 -12.39 -6.59
N LYS A 100 -6.04 -13.42 -5.86
CA LYS A 100 -5.51 -14.68 -6.42
C LYS A 100 -4.43 -14.45 -7.48
N GLU A 101 -3.68 -13.35 -7.35
CA GLU A 101 -2.57 -13.05 -8.24
C GLU A 101 -1.49 -14.10 -8.08
N THR A 102 -0.94 -14.59 -9.20
CA THR A 102 0.19 -15.52 -9.18
C THR A 102 1.43 -14.81 -8.63
N VAL A 103 1.80 -15.18 -7.41
CA VAL A 103 3.08 -14.76 -6.82
C VAL A 103 4.18 -15.60 -7.44
N THR A 104 4.97 -14.97 -8.32
CA THR A 104 6.13 -15.62 -8.92
C THR A 104 7.26 -15.76 -7.91
N VAL A 105 8.12 -16.77 -8.11
CA VAL A 105 9.32 -16.99 -7.28
C VAL A 105 10.22 -15.74 -7.27
N SER A 106 10.29 -15.00 -8.37
CA SER A 106 11.01 -13.72 -8.47
C SER A 106 10.46 -12.65 -7.53
N LYS A 107 9.14 -12.55 -7.32
CA LYS A 107 8.54 -11.63 -6.33
C LYS A 107 8.95 -11.99 -4.91
N ILE A 108 9.02 -13.28 -4.59
CA ILE A 108 9.42 -13.77 -3.27
C ILE A 108 10.91 -13.45 -3.01
N ILE A 109 11.78 -13.70 -4.00
CA ILE A 109 13.21 -13.36 -3.90
C ILE A 109 13.40 -11.85 -3.75
N GLY A 110 12.69 -11.04 -4.54
CA GLY A 110 12.70 -9.59 -4.42
C GLY A 110 12.23 -9.11 -3.04
N LEU A 111 11.19 -9.74 -2.49
CA LEU A 111 10.70 -9.44 -1.14
C LEU A 111 11.77 -9.73 -0.09
N LEU A 112 12.46 -10.87 -0.16
CA LEU A 112 13.55 -11.21 0.76
C LEU A 112 14.73 -10.22 0.65
N LEU A 113 15.05 -9.74 -0.55
CA LEU A 113 16.08 -8.72 -0.77
C LEU A 113 15.68 -7.35 -0.21
N ILE A 114 14.41 -6.96 -0.32
CA ILE A 114 13.89 -5.74 0.30
C ILE A 114 14.01 -5.86 1.82
N ILE A 115 13.52 -6.98 2.40
CA ILE A 115 13.60 -7.28 3.84
C ILE A 115 15.05 -7.16 4.35
N SER A 116 16.00 -7.80 3.65
CA SER A 116 17.42 -7.74 4.05
C SER A 116 17.99 -6.32 3.97
N GLY A 117 17.62 -5.55 2.93
CA GLY A 117 18.01 -4.14 2.80
C GLY A 117 17.56 -3.28 3.97
N ILE A 118 16.35 -3.49 4.51
CA ILE A 118 15.87 -2.71 5.67
C ILE A 118 16.57 -3.14 6.95
N VAL A 119 16.86 -4.44 7.12
CA VAL A 119 17.61 -4.91 8.30
C VAL A 119 18.97 -4.23 8.36
N VAL A 120 19.63 -4.05 7.22
CA VAL A 120 20.88 -3.28 7.13
C VAL A 120 20.66 -1.80 7.46
N LEU A 121 19.63 -1.16 6.90
CA LEU A 121 19.28 0.24 7.20
C LEU A 121 18.92 0.48 8.67
N SER A 122 18.29 -0.50 9.32
CA SER A 122 17.86 -0.43 10.72
C SER A 122 19.01 -0.57 11.71
N HIS A 123 20.20 -1.00 11.27
CA HIS A 123 21.35 -1.24 12.13
C HIS A 123 22.36 -0.07 12.15
N ASN A 124 21.97 1.10 11.65
CA ASN A 124 22.78 2.33 11.65
C ASN A 124 22.00 3.48 12.30
#